data_AF-A0A535UJZ5-F1
#
_entry.id   AF-A0A535UJZ5-F1
#
_cell.length_a   1.000
_cell.length_b   1.000
_cell.length_c   1.000
_cell.angle_alpha   90.00
_cell.angle_beta   90.00
_cell.angle_gamma   90.00
#
_symmetry.space_group_name_H-M   'P 1'
#
loop_
_entity.id
_entity.type
_entity.pdbx_description
1 polymer ?
#
loop_
_entity_poly.entity_id
_entity_poly.type
_entity_poly.pdbx_seq_one_letter_code
_entity_poly.pdbx_strand_id
1 'polypeptide(L)'
;MSETVAAAPASRGRPPARHHGILPLNKARGMTSFQAVREVRRALGERRVGHAGTLDPAATGLLPICVGQATRLVDYLHQQPKRYHCVLRLGERSTTMDLEGEVTRSGDATAVDAAAVREARCATTAATSTSSPVRAWRSSAGRGR
;
A
#
# COMPACT_ATOMS: atom_id res chain seq x y z
N MET A 1 5.54 46.74 30.83
CA MET A 1 5.03 46.42 29.48
C MET A 1 4.72 44.93 29.47
N SER A 2 3.47 44.57 29.74
CA SER A 2 3.02 43.17 29.83
C SER A 2 2.49 42.75 28.47
N GLU A 3 3.23 41.91 27.75
CA GLU A 3 2.76 41.30 26.50
C GLU A 3 1.80 40.16 26.81
N THR A 4 0.51 40.39 26.53
CA THR A 4 -0.48 39.32 26.44
C THR A 4 -0.29 38.58 25.12
N VAL A 5 0.25 37.37 25.18
CA VAL A 5 0.29 36.48 24.01
C VAL A 5 -1.13 36.02 23.71
N ALA A 6 -1.71 36.51 22.61
CA ALA A 6 -3.01 36.09 22.13
C ALA A 6 -2.97 34.59 21.75
N ALA A 7 -3.84 33.80 22.40
CA ALA A 7 -4.01 32.39 22.08
C ALA A 7 -4.47 32.22 20.62
N ALA A 8 -3.80 31.34 19.88
CA ALA A 8 -4.16 31.00 18.51
C ALA A 8 -5.63 30.54 18.43
N PRO A 9 -6.41 30.97 17.43
CA PRO A 9 -7.82 30.60 17.33
C PRO A 9 -7.94 29.08 17.14
N ALA A 10 -8.76 28.44 17.97
CA ALA A 10 -9.09 27.02 17.83
C ALA A 10 -9.58 26.74 16.41
N SER A 11 -8.98 25.75 15.74
CA SER A 11 -9.36 25.38 14.37
C SER A 11 -10.86 25.05 14.34
N ARG A 12 -11.66 25.86 13.63
CA ARG A 12 -13.09 25.58 13.43
C ARG A 12 -13.23 24.12 12.97
N GLY A 13 -13.98 23.34 13.75
CA GLY A 13 -14.15 21.91 13.52
C GLY A 13 -14.51 21.63 12.07
N ARG A 14 -13.84 20.63 11.48
CA ARG A 14 -14.03 20.29 10.06
C ARG A 14 -15.48 19.86 9.83
N PRO A 15 -16.16 20.34 8.77
CA PRO A 15 -17.49 19.85 8.43
C PRO A 15 -17.44 18.33 8.21
N PRO A 16 -18.46 17.59 8.68
CA PRO A 16 -18.50 16.14 8.53
C PRO A 16 -18.48 15.76 7.04
N ALA A 17 -17.85 14.62 6.75
CA ALA A 17 -17.90 14.05 5.40
C ALA A 17 -19.36 13.77 5.02
N ARG A 18 -19.73 14.03 3.76
CA ARG A 18 -21.08 13.79 3.23
C ARG A 18 -21.27 12.33 2.82
N HIS A 19 -20.19 11.70 2.39
CA HIS A 19 -20.17 10.31 1.96
C HIS A 19 -19.43 9.43 2.97
N HIS A 20 -20.00 8.25 3.25
CA HIS A 20 -19.42 7.25 4.15
C HIS A 20 -19.55 5.87 3.50
N GLY A 21 -18.43 5.17 3.35
CA GLY A 21 -18.46 3.83 2.76
C GLY A 21 -17.11 3.31 2.31
N ILE A 22 -17.11 2.09 1.81
CA ILE A 22 -15.95 1.43 1.21
C ILE A 22 -16.24 1.29 -0.29
N LEU A 23 -15.37 1.84 -1.13
CA LEU A 23 -15.43 1.74 -2.57
C LEU A 23 -14.44 0.66 -3.04
N PRO A 24 -14.90 -0.45 -3.64
CA PRO A 24 -14.02 -1.44 -4.26
C PRO A 24 -13.49 -0.89 -5.59
N LEU A 25 -12.34 -0.22 -5.57
CA LEU A 25 -11.73 0.35 -6.77
C LEU A 25 -10.83 -0.69 -7.45
N ASN A 26 -11.00 -0.91 -8.76
CA ASN A 26 -10.04 -1.69 -9.55
C ASN A 26 -8.91 -0.77 -10.01
N LYS A 27 -7.73 -0.86 -9.38
CA LYS A 27 -6.57 -0.01 -9.67
C LYS A 27 -5.99 -0.38 -11.02
N ALA A 28 -5.90 0.60 -11.92
CA ALA A 28 -5.24 0.44 -13.21
C ALA A 28 -3.71 0.31 -13.04
N ARG A 29 -3.06 -0.30 -14.04
CA ARG A 29 -1.59 -0.38 -14.12
C ARG A 29 -1.01 1.02 -14.32
N GLY A 30 0.12 1.30 -13.70
CA GLY A 30 0.82 2.59 -13.74
C GLY A 30 0.26 3.64 -12.76
N MET A 31 -0.91 3.39 -12.18
CA MET A 31 -1.50 4.25 -11.14
C MET A 31 -0.98 3.86 -9.76
N THR A 32 -0.54 4.82 -8.96
CA THR A 32 -0.20 4.59 -7.55
C THR A 32 -1.45 4.52 -6.68
N SER A 33 -1.39 3.79 -5.56
CA SER A 33 -2.51 3.74 -4.61
C SER A 33 -2.91 5.13 -4.07
N PHE A 34 -1.95 6.05 -3.97
CA PHE A 34 -2.21 7.43 -3.56
C PHE A 34 -2.89 8.27 -4.65
N GLN A 35 -2.57 8.06 -5.92
CA GLN A 35 -3.27 8.68 -7.05
C GLN A 35 -4.76 8.28 -7.04
N ALA A 36 -5.06 7.00 -6.83
CA ALA A 36 -6.44 6.53 -6.69
C ALA A 36 -7.20 7.24 -5.55
N VAL A 37 -6.58 7.41 -4.38
CA VAL A 37 -7.15 8.20 -3.28
C VAL A 37 -7.40 9.65 -3.71
N ARG A 38 -6.45 10.28 -4.41
CA ARG A 38 -6.58 11.67 -4.88
C ARG A 38 -7.74 11.83 -5.87
N GLU A 39 -7.92 10.87 -6.77
CA GLU A 39 -9.04 10.87 -7.72
C GLU A 39 -10.38 10.73 -7.01
N VAL A 40 -10.52 9.78 -6.08
CA VAL A 40 -11.76 9.60 -5.32
C VAL A 40 -12.09 10.83 -4.46
N ARG A 41 -11.08 11.46 -3.85
CA ARG A 41 -11.27 12.72 -3.11
C ARG A 41 -11.84 13.83 -3.99
N ARG A 42 -11.34 13.94 -5.22
CA ARG A 42 -11.81 14.94 -6.20
C ARG A 42 -13.23 14.61 -6.68
N ALA A 43 -13.48 13.36 -7.04
CA ALA A 43 -14.77 12.91 -7.57
C ALA A 43 -15.92 13.06 -6.55
N LEU A 44 -15.66 12.75 -5.27
CA LEU A 44 -16.69 12.82 -4.22
C LEU A 44 -16.73 14.17 -3.46
N GLY A 45 -15.78 15.08 -3.73
CA GLY A 45 -15.61 16.30 -2.93
C GLY A 45 -15.22 16.02 -1.48
N GLU A 46 -14.66 14.84 -1.19
CA GLU A 46 -14.38 14.38 0.16
C GLU A 46 -12.91 14.58 0.55
N ARG A 47 -12.69 14.97 1.80
CA ARG A 47 -11.34 15.16 2.32
C ARG A 47 -10.85 14.01 3.21
N ARG A 48 -11.77 13.23 3.78
CA ARG A 48 -11.45 12.06 4.62
C ARG A 48 -11.57 10.81 3.76
N VAL A 49 -10.47 10.44 3.10
CA VAL A 49 -10.39 9.27 2.23
C VAL A 49 -9.05 8.59 2.48
N GLY A 50 -9.04 7.26 2.56
CA GLY A 50 -7.84 6.43 2.67
C GLY A 50 -8.02 5.11 1.94
N HIS A 51 -6.96 4.32 1.81
CA HIS A 51 -7.01 2.99 1.20
C HIS A 51 -6.66 1.91 2.22
N ALA A 52 -7.17 0.69 2.03
CA ALA A 52 -6.94 -0.45 2.94
C ALA A 52 -5.90 -1.46 2.42
N GLY A 53 -4.75 -0.95 2.00
CA GLY A 53 -3.65 -1.74 1.45
C GLY A 53 -3.00 -1.04 0.27
N THR A 54 -1.68 -1.11 0.16
CA THR A 54 -0.96 -0.55 -0.99
C THR A 54 -0.83 -1.61 -2.06
N LEU A 55 -1.12 -1.21 -3.30
CA LEU A 55 -0.73 -1.94 -4.50
C LEU A 55 0.36 -1.14 -5.23
N ASP A 56 1.41 -1.83 -5.67
CA ASP A 56 2.50 -1.26 -6.45
C ASP A 56 1.99 -0.67 -7.78
N PRO A 57 2.69 0.28 -8.40
CA PRO A 57 2.23 0.92 -9.64
C PRO A 57 2.00 -0.11 -10.76
N ALA A 58 2.89 -1.09 -10.92
CA ALA A 58 2.74 -2.18 -11.88
C ALA A 58 1.57 -3.15 -11.61
N ALA A 59 1.09 -3.23 -10.36
CA ALA A 59 0.01 -4.13 -9.98
C ALA A 59 -1.36 -3.60 -10.46
N THR A 60 -2.31 -4.52 -10.67
CA THR A 60 -3.71 -4.21 -10.97
C THR A 60 -4.61 -4.97 -10.01
N GLY A 61 -5.85 -4.52 -9.86
CA GLY A 61 -6.86 -5.23 -9.07
C GLY A 61 -7.42 -4.42 -7.92
N LEU A 62 -8.02 -5.13 -6.96
CA LEU A 62 -8.83 -4.53 -5.91
C LEU A 62 -8.01 -3.67 -4.94
N LEU A 63 -8.37 -2.38 -4.85
CA LEU A 63 -7.90 -1.41 -3.88
C LEU A 63 -9.11 -0.86 -3.11
N PRO A 64 -9.41 -1.34 -1.88
CA PRO A 64 -10.52 -0.82 -1.11
C PRO A 64 -10.23 0.62 -0.67
N ILE A 65 -11.08 1.56 -1.12
CA ILE A 65 -11.00 2.97 -0.74
C ILE A 65 -12.06 3.26 0.32
N CYS A 66 -11.62 3.66 1.50
CA CYS A 66 -12.49 4.03 2.61
C CYS A 66 -12.75 5.53 2.60
N VAL A 67 -14.02 5.93 2.70
CA VAL A 67 -14.47 7.33 2.67
C VAL A 67 -15.20 7.68 3.96
N GLY A 68 -14.92 8.85 4.52
CA GLY A 68 -15.58 9.37 5.71
C GLY A 68 -15.38 8.48 6.93
N GLN A 69 -16.47 8.08 7.61
CA GLN A 69 -16.38 7.23 8.81
C GLN A 69 -15.79 5.84 8.53
N ALA A 70 -15.89 5.34 7.30
CA ALA A 70 -15.33 4.05 6.94
C ALA A 70 -13.80 4.03 7.03
N THR A 71 -13.10 5.18 7.07
CA THR A 71 -11.64 5.18 7.26
C THR A 71 -11.22 4.59 8.61
N ARG A 72 -12.15 4.45 9.57
CA ARG A 72 -11.91 3.73 10.84
C ARG A 72 -11.70 2.23 10.65
N LEU A 73 -12.13 1.68 9.52
CA LEU A 73 -12.01 0.25 9.20
C LEU A 73 -10.72 -0.09 8.45
N VAL A 74 -9.88 0.90 8.13
CA VAL A 74 -8.66 0.70 7.34
C VAL A 74 -7.72 -0.31 7.99
N ASP A 75 -7.48 -0.20 9.30
CA ASP A 75 -6.58 -1.10 10.01
C ASP A 75 -7.13 -2.53 10.08
N TYR A 76 -8.45 -2.66 10.21
CA TYR A 76 -9.13 -3.96 10.18
C TYR A 76 -9.01 -4.62 8.81
N LEU A 77 -9.27 -3.86 7.74
CA LEU A 77 -9.17 -4.35 6.35
C LEU A 77 -7.72 -4.68 5.95
N HIS A 78 -6.73 -3.97 6.49
CA HIS A 78 -5.32 -4.31 6.26
C HIS A 78 -4.94 -5.70 6.78
N GLN A 79 -5.57 -6.15 7.86
CA GLN A 79 -5.32 -7.44 8.50
C GLN A 79 -6.10 -8.58 7.83
N GLN A 80 -7.03 -8.28 6.93
CA GLN A 80 -7.78 -9.31 6.21
C GLN A 80 -6.87 -10.06 5.24
N PRO A 81 -7.14 -11.36 5.01
CA PRO A 81 -6.38 -12.15 4.05
C PRO A 81 -6.50 -11.56 2.65
N LYS A 82 -5.39 -11.60 1.90
CA LYS A 82 -5.31 -11.08 0.54
C LYS A 82 -4.87 -12.19 -0.40
N ARG A 83 -5.48 -12.25 -1.57
CA ARG A 83 -5.14 -13.20 -2.63
C ARG A 83 -4.55 -12.43 -3.79
N TYR A 84 -3.39 -12.88 -4.25
CA TYR A 84 -2.67 -12.30 -5.37
C TYR A 84 -2.48 -13.34 -6.45
N HIS A 85 -2.47 -12.88 -7.70
CA HIS A 85 -2.03 -13.65 -8.84
C HIS A 85 -0.81 -12.95 -9.44
N CYS A 86 0.30 -13.66 -9.52
CA CYS A 86 1.56 -13.12 -10.01
C CYS A 86 2.21 -14.08 -11.00
N VAL A 87 3.05 -13.52 -11.88
CA VAL A 87 3.93 -14.27 -12.77
C VAL A 87 5.35 -13.90 -12.38
N LEU A 88 6.19 -14.91 -12.17
CA LEU A 88 7.59 -14.75 -11.78
C LEU A 88 8.48 -15.11 -12.96
N ARG A 89 9.60 -14.40 -13.10
CA ARG A 89 10.70 -14.80 -13.98
C ARG A 89 11.79 -15.45 -13.14
N LEU A 90 12.08 -16.72 -13.42
CA LEU A 90 13.16 -17.45 -12.75
C LEU A 90 14.49 -17.14 -13.44
N GLY A 91 15.58 -17.10 -12.66
CA GLY A 91 16.93 -16.80 -13.17
C GLY A 91 17.28 -15.31 -13.16
N GLU A 92 16.31 -14.40 -13.07
CA GLU A 92 16.53 -12.96 -13.04
C GLU A 92 16.29 -12.38 -11.64
N ARG A 93 17.11 -11.40 -11.24
CA ARG A 93 16.89 -10.59 -10.04
C ARG A 93 17.00 -9.10 -10.36
N SER A 94 15.98 -8.33 -10.03
CA SER A 94 15.96 -6.87 -10.17
C SER A 94 16.21 -6.15 -8.85
N THR A 95 16.52 -4.85 -8.92
CA THR A 95 16.76 -3.98 -7.75
C THR A 95 15.53 -3.84 -6.84
N THR A 96 14.33 -3.79 -7.42
CA THR A 96 13.05 -3.61 -6.72
C THR A 96 12.30 -4.92 -6.49
N MET A 97 12.85 -6.06 -6.94
CA MET A 97 12.23 -7.38 -6.88
C MET A 97 10.90 -7.49 -7.67
N ASP A 98 10.69 -6.59 -8.62
CA ASP A 98 9.59 -6.60 -9.59
C ASP A 98 10.08 -6.19 -10.99
N LEU A 99 9.13 -5.93 -11.90
CA LEU A 99 9.42 -5.56 -13.30
C LEU A 99 9.85 -4.09 -13.49
N GLU A 100 9.75 -3.25 -12.46
CA GLU A 100 10.06 -1.81 -12.57
C GLU A 100 11.55 -1.53 -12.33
N GLY A 101 12.27 -2.43 -11.65
CA GLY A 101 13.68 -2.29 -11.33
C GLY A 101 14.62 -2.83 -12.39
N GLU A 102 15.85 -2.33 -12.39
CA GLU A 102 16.94 -2.80 -13.25
C GLU A 102 17.37 -4.22 -12.86
N VAL A 103 17.66 -5.06 -13.86
CA VAL A 103 18.18 -6.42 -13.64
C VAL A 103 19.62 -6.32 -13.13
N THR A 104 19.85 -6.85 -11.93
CA THR A 104 21.16 -6.86 -11.25
C THR A 104 21.91 -8.19 -11.39
N ARG A 105 21.18 -9.27 -11.61
CA ARG A 105 21.74 -10.60 -11.79
C ARG A 105 20.87 -11.40 -12.74
N SER A 106 21.52 -12.08 -13.67
CA SER A 106 20.91 -13.12 -14.50
C SER A 106 21.67 -14.43 -14.27
N GLY A 107 20.94 -15.53 -14.22
CA GLY A 107 21.45 -16.88 -14.03
C GLY A 107 20.63 -17.86 -14.85
N ASP A 108 21.24 -19.00 -15.17
CA ASP A 108 20.57 -20.04 -15.93
C ASP A 108 19.51 -20.76 -15.08
N ALA A 109 18.27 -20.76 -15.58
CA ALA A 109 17.14 -21.43 -14.97
C ALA A 109 16.61 -22.62 -15.79
N THR A 110 17.32 -23.03 -16.86
CA THR A 110 16.88 -24.14 -17.73
C THR A 110 16.78 -25.49 -17.00
N ALA A 111 17.57 -25.70 -15.95
CA ALA A 111 17.49 -26.90 -15.11
C ALA A 111 16.28 -26.91 -14.15
N VAL A 112 15.51 -25.81 -14.05
CA VAL A 112 14.36 -25.71 -13.14
C VAL A 112 13.11 -26.24 -13.84
N ASP A 113 12.70 -27.44 -13.47
CA ASP A 113 11.48 -28.06 -13.99
C ASP A 113 10.22 -27.72 -13.15
N ALA A 114 9.06 -28.13 -13.65
CA ALA A 114 7.79 -27.89 -12.97
C ALA A 114 7.65 -28.66 -11.64
N ALA A 115 8.42 -29.73 -11.42
CA ALA A 115 8.41 -30.46 -10.16
C ALA A 115 9.15 -29.69 -9.07
N ALA A 116 10.35 -29.19 -9.40
CA ALA A 116 11.15 -28.34 -8.53
C ALA A 116 10.37 -27.07 -8.12
N VAL A 117 9.65 -26.43 -9.05
CA VAL A 117 8.81 -25.25 -8.74
C VAL A 117 7.67 -25.60 -7.77
N ARG A 118 6.99 -26.73 -7.97
CA ARG A 118 5.88 -27.15 -7.09
C ARG A 118 6.37 -27.47 -5.68
N GLU A 119 7.52 -28.14 -5.56
CA GLU A 119 8.14 -28.45 -4.27
C GLU A 119 8.53 -27.17 -3.52
N ALA A 120 9.22 -26.24 -4.19
CA ALA A 120 9.60 -24.95 -3.61
C ALA A 120 8.38 -24.15 -3.11
N ARG A 121 7.27 -24.14 -3.87
CA ARG A 121 6.02 -23.47 -3.46
C ARG A 121 5.43 -24.03 -2.17
N CYS A 122 5.44 -25.36 -2.01
CA CYS A 122 4.93 -26.00 -0.80
C CYS A 122 5.74 -25.58 0.43
N ALA A 123 7.06 -25.49 0.31
CA ALA A 123 7.94 -25.06 1.40
C ALA A 123 7.65 -23.61 1.87
N THR A 124 7.35 -22.69 0.95
CA THR A 124 7.08 -21.27 1.29
C THR A 124 5.69 -21.03 1.89
N THR A 125 4.77 -22.01 1.81
CA THR A 125 3.43 -21.90 2.38
C THR A 125 3.43 -22.11 3.91
N ALA A 126 4.48 -22.73 4.47
CA ALA A 126 4.71 -22.77 5.91
C ALA A 126 5.09 -21.37 6.44
N ALA A 127 4.72 -21.06 7.69
CA ALA A 127 4.90 -19.75 8.31
C ALA A 127 6.35 -19.23 8.16
N THR A 128 6.57 -18.43 7.12
CA THR A 128 7.89 -17.90 6.75
C THR A 128 7.93 -16.44 7.14
N SER A 129 8.98 -16.02 7.84
CA SER A 129 9.22 -14.62 8.13
C SER A 129 9.74 -13.91 6.88
N THR A 130 8.94 -13.01 6.31
CA THR A 130 9.37 -12.15 5.20
C THR A 130 10.07 -10.91 5.77
N SER A 131 11.35 -10.72 5.44
CA SER A 131 12.02 -9.44 5.66
C SER A 131 11.70 -8.48 4.50
N SER A 132 11.25 -7.27 4.81
CA SER A 132 11.01 -6.25 3.79
C SER A 132 12.34 -5.79 3.19
N PRO A 133 12.49 -5.75 1.85
CA PRO A 133 13.73 -5.32 1.19
C PRO A 133 13.97 -3.80 1.34
N VAL A 134 12.93 -3.04 1.67
CA VAL A 134 13.03 -1.59 1.90
C VAL A 134 13.32 -1.34 3.37
N ARG A 135 14.43 -0.63 3.65
CA ARG A 135 14.77 -0.02 4.94
C ARG A 135 13.48 0.39 5.64
N ALA A 136 13.12 -0.30 6.72
CA ALA A 136 11.86 -0.09 7.42
C ALA A 136 11.65 1.42 7.61
N TRP A 137 10.57 1.95 7.04
CA TRP A 137 10.16 3.33 7.27
C TRP A 137 9.75 3.43 8.74
N ARG A 138 10.73 3.65 9.62
CA ARG A 138 10.48 4.04 11.00
C ARG A 138 10.10 5.52 10.95
N SER A 139 8.84 5.83 11.16
CA SER A 139 8.49 7.15 11.66
C SER A 139 9.14 7.29 13.03
N SER A 140 10.28 7.98 13.10
CA SER A 140 10.80 8.47 14.37
C SER A 140 9.81 9.52 14.89
N ALA A 141 8.92 9.08 15.76
CA ALA A 141 8.17 9.97 16.62
C ALA A 141 9.16 10.76 17.49
N GLY A 142 8.99 12.08 17.51
CA GLY A 142 9.54 12.95 18.56
C GLY A 142 11.03 13.28 18.46
N ARG A 143 11.33 14.47 17.93
CA ARG A 143 12.30 15.35 18.59
C ARG A 143 11.53 16.57 19.06
N GLY A 144 11.36 16.65 20.38
CA GLY A 144 10.98 17.88 21.04
C GLY A 144 12.04 18.95 20.79
N ARG A 145 11.50 20.17 20.68
CA ARG A 145 12.09 21.51 20.81
C ARG A 145 13.61 21.62 20.90
#